data_AF-A0A2D6SUR8-F1
#
_entry.id   AF-A0A2D6SUR8-F1
#
_cell.length_a   1.000
_cell.length_b   1.000
_cell.length_c   1.000
_cell.angle_alpha   90.00
_cell.angle_beta   90.00
_cell.angle_gamma   90.00
#
_symmetry.space_group_name_H-M   'P 1'
#
loop_
_entity.id
_entity.type
_entity.pdbx_description
1 polymer ?
#
loop_
_entity_poly.entity_id
_entity_poly.type
_entity_poly.pdbx_seq_one_letter_code
_entity_poly.pdbx_strand_id
1 'polypeptide(L)'
;MTAGEKEQIAKWQKEADDLTATAPPKYDFAHTIHDSGSGDMHVALRGNLLKPGPVAPRRFLRIVAGEDRTHFTEGSGRRQLADAVVDRDNPLTARVIVNRVWLNHFGRALVRSPSNFGTLGQKPTHPELLDWLAATFMESG
;
A
#
# COMPACT_ATOMS: atom_id res chain seq x y z
N MET A 1 -11.96 37.21 -22.49
CA MET A 1 -11.46 36.56 -23.72
C MET A 1 -11.63 37.52 -24.88
N THR A 2 -10.53 37.97 -25.46
CA THR A 2 -10.52 38.87 -26.62
C THR A 2 -10.87 38.10 -27.91
N ALA A 3 -11.29 38.79 -28.97
CA ALA A 3 -11.64 38.16 -30.24
C ALA A 3 -10.46 37.37 -30.86
N GLY A 4 -9.23 37.87 -30.70
CA GLY A 4 -8.01 37.20 -31.18
C GLY A 4 -7.69 35.90 -30.44
N GLU A 5 -8.00 35.80 -29.14
CA GLU A 5 -7.81 34.56 -28.37
C GLU A 5 -8.75 33.45 -28.87
N LYS A 6 -9.98 33.79 -29.27
CA LYS A 6 -10.94 32.81 -29.81
C LYS A 6 -10.50 32.28 -31.17
N GLU A 7 -9.96 33.14 -32.02
CA GLU A 7 -9.47 32.78 -33.35
C GLU A 7 -8.23 31.87 -33.27
N GLN A 8 -7.34 32.16 -32.31
CA GLN A 8 -6.18 31.33 -32.02
C GLN A 8 -6.56 29.96 -31.47
N ILE A 9 -7.54 29.87 -30.57
CA ILE A 9 -8.06 28.59 -30.06
C ILE A 9 -8.66 27.76 -31.18
N ALA A 10 -9.46 28.38 -32.06
CA ALA A 10 -10.07 27.69 -33.20
C ALA A 10 -9.00 27.13 -34.16
N LYS A 11 -7.91 27.88 -34.38
CA LYS A 11 -6.77 27.41 -35.17
C LYS A 11 -6.10 26.19 -34.53
N TRP A 12 -5.81 26.23 -33.23
CA TRP A 12 -5.19 25.10 -32.52
C TRP A 12 -6.09 23.88 -32.42
N GLN A 13 -7.41 24.05 -32.34
CA GLN A 13 -8.36 22.95 -32.40
C GLN A 13 -8.31 22.25 -33.76
N LYS A 14 -8.35 23.02 -34.84
CA LYS A 14 -8.25 22.47 -36.20
C LYS A 14 -6.93 21.75 -36.44
N GLU A 15 -5.82 22.32 -35.97
CA GLU A 15 -4.51 21.69 -36.05
C GLU A 15 -4.43 20.40 -35.22
N ALA A 16 -5.03 20.37 -34.02
CA ALA A 16 -5.12 19.17 -33.20
C ALA A 16 -5.96 18.07 -33.87
N ASP A 17 -7.06 18.44 -34.53
CA ASP A 17 -7.92 17.51 -35.27
C ASP A 17 -7.17 16.91 -36.48
N ASP A 18 -6.47 17.74 -37.26
CA ASP A 18 -5.66 17.31 -38.40
C ASP A 18 -4.51 16.38 -37.96
N LEU A 19 -3.84 16.70 -36.85
CA LEU A 19 -2.80 15.86 -36.26
C LEU A 19 -3.36 14.54 -35.73
N THR A 20 -4.56 14.54 -35.17
CA THR A 20 -5.21 13.32 -34.68
C THR A 20 -5.64 12.41 -35.85
N ALA A 21 -6.08 13.01 -36.96
CA ALA A 21 -6.47 12.30 -38.18
C ALA A 21 -5.28 11.70 -38.95
N THR A 22 -4.13 12.37 -38.91
CA THR A 22 -2.89 11.91 -39.58
C THR A 22 -1.96 11.11 -38.68
N ALA A 23 -2.31 10.95 -37.40
CA ALA A 23 -1.49 10.23 -36.44
C ALA A 23 -1.31 8.75 -36.87
N PRO A 24 -0.09 8.21 -36.78
CA PRO A 24 0.15 6.77 -36.92
C PRO A 24 -0.69 5.97 -35.91
N PRO A 25 -0.96 4.68 -36.17
CA PRO A 25 -1.58 3.80 -35.19
C PRO A 25 -0.80 3.85 -33.87
N LYS A 26 -1.53 3.95 -32.75
CA LYS A 26 -0.93 3.97 -31.41
C LYS A 26 -0.04 2.74 -31.23
N TYR A 27 1.16 2.95 -30.71
CA TYR A 27 2.05 1.87 -30.30
C TYR A 27 1.37 1.01 -29.22
N ASP A 28 1.74 -0.26 -29.15
CA ASP A 28 1.34 -1.11 -28.04
C ASP A 28 1.88 -0.52 -26.72
N PHE A 29 1.01 -0.38 -25.72
CA PHE A 29 1.39 0.08 -24.38
C PHE A 29 0.72 -0.78 -23.32
N ALA A 30 1.38 -0.88 -22.16
CA ALA A 30 0.85 -1.52 -20.97
C ALA A 30 0.50 -0.46 -19.92
N HIS A 31 -0.61 -0.66 -19.20
CA HIS A 31 -0.92 0.17 -18.05
C HIS A 31 0.01 -0.18 -16.89
N THR A 32 0.78 0.81 -16.42
CA THR A 32 1.57 0.70 -15.19
C THR A 32 0.94 1.53 -14.08
N ILE A 33 1.15 1.10 -12.84
CA ILE A 33 0.74 1.85 -11.65
C ILE A 33 2.02 2.33 -10.97
N HIS A 34 2.15 3.63 -10.80
CA HIS A 34 3.24 4.24 -10.03
C HIS A 34 2.69 4.78 -8.72
N ASP A 35 3.54 4.75 -7.69
CA ASP A 35 3.21 5.40 -6.42
C ASP A 35 3.18 6.92 -6.61
N SER A 36 2.19 7.58 -6.04
CA SER A 36 2.00 9.03 -6.17
C SER A 36 1.50 9.63 -4.86
N GLY A 37 1.79 10.92 -4.66
CA GLY A 37 1.49 11.65 -3.42
C GLY A 37 2.70 11.67 -2.49
N SER A 38 2.93 12.83 -1.86
CA SER A 38 4.12 13.07 -1.02
C SER A 38 3.80 13.78 0.30
N GLY A 39 2.53 14.07 0.57
CA GLY A 39 2.10 14.85 1.72
C GLY A 39 1.45 14.01 2.81
N ASP A 40 1.65 14.42 4.05
CA ASP A 40 0.81 13.97 5.16
C ASP A 40 -0.64 14.44 4.94
N MET A 41 -1.60 13.68 5.45
CA MET A 41 -3.01 14.00 5.32
C MET A 41 -3.60 14.48 6.64
N HIS A 42 -4.55 15.41 6.56
CA HIS A 42 -5.35 15.76 7.72
C HIS A 42 -6.39 14.67 8.01
N VAL A 43 -6.64 14.39 9.29
CA VAL A 43 -7.75 13.55 9.70
C VAL A 43 -9.06 14.21 9.28
N ALA A 44 -9.86 13.54 8.45
CA ALA A 44 -11.17 14.04 8.05
C ALA A 44 -12.17 13.93 9.21
N LEU A 45 -12.52 15.06 9.83
CA LEU A 45 -13.41 15.06 10.99
C LEU A 45 -14.80 14.58 10.57
N ARG A 46 -15.25 13.48 11.18
CA ARG A 46 -16.52 12.81 10.85
C ARG A 46 -16.61 12.37 9.38
N GLY A 47 -15.47 12.03 8.77
CA GLY A 47 -15.38 11.58 7.37
C GLY A 47 -15.53 12.69 6.32
N ASN A 48 -15.62 13.97 6.74
CA ASN A 48 -15.71 15.09 5.81
C ASN A 48 -14.32 15.64 5.48
N LEU A 49 -13.88 15.47 4.23
CA LEU A 49 -12.57 15.94 3.75
C LEU A 49 -12.45 17.48 3.74
N LEU A 50 -13.56 18.22 3.72
CA LEU A 50 -13.58 19.68 3.80
C LEU A 50 -13.45 20.18 5.25
N LYS A 51 -13.48 19.29 6.24
CA LYS A 51 -13.28 19.62 7.66
C LYS A 51 -11.99 18.97 8.16
N PRO A 52 -10.83 19.58 7.87
CA PRO A 52 -9.55 19.02 8.28
C PRO A 52 -9.39 19.09 9.80
N GLY A 53 -8.98 17.97 10.39
CA GLY A 53 -8.52 17.85 11.77
C GLY A 53 -7.00 17.94 11.87
N PRO A 54 -6.40 17.36 12.93
CA PRO A 54 -4.95 17.28 13.07
C PRO A 54 -4.30 16.56 11.90
N VAL A 55 -3.03 16.88 11.61
CA VAL A 55 -2.21 16.15 10.64
C VAL A 55 -1.99 14.72 11.14
N ALA A 56 -2.24 13.75 10.27
CA ALA A 56 -1.86 12.36 10.46
C ALA A 56 -0.55 12.13 9.68
N PRO A 57 0.61 12.16 10.35
CA PRO A 57 1.88 11.93 9.68
C PRO A 57 1.93 10.52 9.09
N ARG A 58 2.57 10.37 7.94
CA ARG A 58 2.83 9.05 7.36
C ARG A 58 3.85 8.34 8.23
N ARG A 59 3.45 7.26 8.88
CA ARG A 59 4.33 6.47 9.77
C ARG A 59 3.71 5.10 10.04
N PHE A 60 4.48 4.22 10.65
CA PHE A 60 3.96 2.96 11.18
C PHE A 60 3.00 3.21 12.35
N LEU A 61 2.20 2.20 12.72
CA LEU A 61 1.23 2.31 13.79
C LEU A 61 1.88 2.78 15.10
N ARG A 62 1.52 3.99 15.54
CA ARG A 62 2.02 4.63 16.76
C ARG A 62 1.89 3.75 17.99
N ILE A 63 0.76 3.05 18.13
CA ILE A 63 0.50 2.18 19.28
C ILE A 63 1.46 0.99 19.37
N VAL A 64 2.04 0.57 18.23
CA VAL A 64 2.98 -0.55 18.17
C VAL A 64 4.42 -0.06 18.31
N ALA A 65 4.77 1.05 17.64
CA ALA A 65 6.16 1.49 17.55
C ALA A 65 6.54 2.67 18.47
N GLY A 66 5.61 3.15 19.29
CA GLY A 66 5.83 4.31 20.16
C GLY A 66 5.76 5.65 19.42
N GLU A 67 5.98 6.73 20.16
CA GLU A 67 5.95 8.09 19.60
C GLU A 67 7.19 8.38 18.73
N ASP A 68 8.35 7.85 19.11
CA ASP A 68 9.65 8.27 18.55
C ASP A 68 10.02 7.60 17.21
N ARG A 69 9.23 6.65 16.71
CA ARG A 69 9.54 6.00 15.41
C ARG A 69 9.52 7.04 14.29
N THR A 70 10.62 7.10 13.53
CA THR A 70 10.81 7.95 12.35
C THR A 70 9.63 7.89 11.40
N HIS A 71 9.20 9.07 10.93
CA HIS A 71 8.15 9.19 9.93
C HIS A 71 8.62 8.74 8.55
N PHE A 72 7.66 8.35 7.72
CA PHE A 72 7.87 8.04 6.32
C PHE A 72 7.99 9.35 5.52
N THR A 73 9.03 9.42 4.70
CA THR A 73 9.45 10.62 3.98
C THR A 73 9.41 10.43 2.46
N GLU A 74 9.39 9.19 1.96
CA GLU A 74 9.50 8.84 0.55
C GLU A 74 8.16 8.47 -0.09
N GLY A 75 7.90 9.00 -1.29
CA GLY A 75 6.69 8.67 -2.06
C GLY A 75 5.43 8.89 -1.23
N SER A 76 4.47 7.97 -1.30
CA SER A 76 3.27 8.03 -0.43
C SER A 76 3.51 7.47 0.98
N GLY A 77 4.72 6.97 1.27
CA GLY A 77 5.03 6.18 2.46
C GLY A 77 4.60 4.71 2.36
N ARG A 78 3.91 4.30 1.28
CA ARG A 78 3.44 2.91 1.09
C ARG A 78 4.59 1.89 1.07
N ARG A 79 5.69 2.22 0.39
CA ARG A 79 6.89 1.36 0.36
C ARG A 79 7.48 1.20 1.76
N GLN A 80 7.70 2.31 2.46
CA GLN A 80 8.26 2.29 3.81
C GLN A 80 7.33 1.57 4.81
N LEU A 81 6.01 1.66 4.63
CA LEU A 81 5.05 0.85 5.39
C LEU A 81 5.21 -0.64 5.09
N ALA A 82 5.32 -1.02 3.81
CA ALA A 82 5.52 -2.41 3.43
C ALA A 82 6.81 -2.97 4.04
N ASP A 83 7.91 -2.24 3.91
CA ASP A 83 9.22 -2.59 4.49
C ASP A 83 9.11 -2.75 6.02
N ALA A 84 8.41 -1.83 6.71
CA ALA A 84 8.17 -1.91 8.15
C ALA A 84 7.29 -3.10 8.56
N VAL A 85 6.35 -3.54 7.71
CA VAL A 85 5.49 -4.70 7.97
C VAL A 85 6.28 -5.99 7.82
N VAL A 86 7.15 -6.10 6.80
CA VAL A 86 7.93 -7.32 6.52
C VAL A 86 9.29 -7.33 7.21
N ASP A 87 9.57 -6.34 8.05
CA ASP A 87 10.80 -6.22 8.81
C ASP A 87 11.08 -7.48 9.64
N ARG A 88 12.36 -7.88 9.73
CA ARG A 88 12.79 -9.06 10.50
C ARG A 88 12.53 -8.92 11.99
N ASP A 89 12.48 -7.70 12.51
CA ASP A 89 12.12 -7.42 13.90
C ASP A 89 10.61 -7.56 14.15
N ASN A 90 9.81 -7.77 13.11
CA ASN A 90 8.38 -8.09 13.21
C ASN A 90 8.11 -9.60 13.00
N PRO A 91 8.06 -10.40 14.07
CA PRO A 91 7.87 -11.86 13.96
C PRO A 91 6.46 -12.25 13.47
N LEU A 92 5.49 -11.32 13.49
CA LEU A 92 4.10 -11.62 13.14
C LEU A 92 3.95 -12.00 11.67
N THR A 93 4.67 -11.30 10.78
CA THR A 93 4.55 -11.49 9.33
C THR A 93 4.98 -12.91 8.93
N ALA A 94 6.10 -13.38 9.47
CA ALA A 94 6.59 -14.75 9.25
C ALA A 94 5.60 -15.80 9.77
N ARG A 95 5.06 -15.62 10.98
CA ARG A 95 4.04 -16.52 11.55
C ARG A 95 2.77 -16.58 10.69
N VAL A 96 2.31 -15.45 10.17
CA VAL A 96 1.11 -15.38 9.31
C VAL A 96 1.34 -16.12 8.00
N ILE A 97 2.45 -15.88 7.30
CA ILE A 97 2.70 -16.51 6.00
C ILE A 97 2.93 -18.01 6.14
N VAL A 98 3.70 -18.45 7.14
CA VAL A 98 3.91 -19.88 7.44
C VAL A 98 2.59 -20.58 7.72
N ASN A 99 1.71 -19.98 8.53
CA ASN A 99 0.40 -20.56 8.81
C ASN A 99 -0.47 -20.68 7.55
N ARG A 100 -0.38 -19.73 6.62
CA ARG A 100 -1.08 -19.79 5.32
C ARG A 100 -0.51 -20.86 4.41
N VAL A 101 0.81 -20.98 4.33
CA VAL A 101 1.48 -22.05 3.58
C VAL A 101 1.06 -23.40 4.15
N TRP A 102 1.14 -23.58 5.47
CA TRP A 102 0.71 -24.80 6.16
C TRP A 102 -0.76 -25.14 5.87
N LEU A 103 -1.66 -24.14 5.96
CA LEU A 103 -3.07 -24.30 5.62
C LEU A 103 -3.26 -24.82 4.19
N ASN A 104 -2.56 -24.23 3.23
CA ASN A 104 -2.66 -24.62 1.83
C ASN A 104 -2.13 -26.04 1.56
N HIS A 105 -1.13 -26.50 2.35
CA HIS A 105 -0.54 -27.83 2.19
C HIS A 105 -1.35 -28.93 2.88
N PHE A 106 -1.84 -28.68 4.10
CA PHE A 106 -2.48 -29.71 4.94
C PHE A 106 -4.00 -29.55 5.06
N GLY A 107 -4.59 -28.52 4.44
CA GLY A 107 -6.02 -28.22 4.53
C GLY A 107 -6.48 -27.72 5.91
N ARG A 108 -5.58 -27.61 6.89
CA ARG A 108 -5.88 -27.13 8.25
C ARG A 108 -4.74 -26.29 8.79
N ALA A 109 -5.05 -25.07 9.21
CA ALA A 109 -4.10 -24.12 9.76
C ALA A 109 -3.68 -24.48 11.22
N LEU A 110 -2.46 -24.10 11.60
CA LEU A 110 -1.98 -24.18 12.99
C LEU A 110 -2.73 -23.18 13.88
N VAL A 111 -2.94 -21.97 13.37
CA VAL A 111 -3.87 -20.96 13.88
C VAL A 111 -5.12 -20.99 13.01
N ARG A 112 -6.22 -21.51 13.56
CA ARG A 112 -7.50 -21.69 12.85
C ARG A 112 -8.17 -20.38 12.40
N SER A 113 -7.67 -19.22 12.83
CA SER A 113 -8.02 -17.89 12.33
C SER A 113 -6.87 -17.31 11.49
N PRO A 114 -6.73 -17.66 10.19
CA PRO A 114 -5.51 -17.38 9.40
C PRO A 114 -5.22 -15.89 9.18
N SER A 115 -6.20 -15.01 9.41
CA SER A 115 -6.07 -13.55 9.28
C SER A 115 -6.10 -12.82 10.63
N ASN A 116 -6.13 -13.54 11.76
CA ASN A 116 -6.21 -12.92 13.08
C ASN A 116 -5.31 -13.67 14.08
N PHE A 117 -4.16 -13.04 14.37
CA PHE A 117 -3.15 -13.52 15.31
C PHE A 117 -3.12 -12.67 16.60
N GLY A 118 -4.07 -11.74 16.75
CA GLY A 118 -4.23 -10.92 17.94
C GLY A 118 -5.08 -11.61 19.02
N THR A 119 -5.49 -10.83 20.02
CA THR A 119 -6.31 -11.31 21.16
C THR A 119 -7.68 -11.84 20.75
N LEU A 120 -8.21 -11.38 19.62
CA LEU A 120 -9.47 -11.85 19.03
C LEU A 120 -9.28 -13.12 18.17
N GLY A 121 -8.03 -13.53 17.93
CA GLY A 121 -7.68 -14.73 17.18
C GLY A 121 -7.77 -16.00 18.02
N GLN A 122 -7.85 -17.15 17.34
CA GLN A 122 -7.72 -18.44 18.02
C GLN A 122 -6.26 -18.70 18.36
N LYS A 123 -6.01 -19.35 19.50
CA LYS A 123 -4.65 -19.77 19.87
C LYS A 123 -4.11 -20.81 18.87
N PRO A 124 -2.80 -20.79 18.58
CA PRO A 124 -2.16 -21.85 17.81
C PRO A 124 -2.33 -23.20 18.50
N THR A 125 -2.58 -24.24 17.72
CA THR A 125 -2.63 -25.63 18.23
C THR A 125 -1.25 -26.11 18.68
N HIS A 126 -0.19 -25.70 17.97
CA HIS A 126 1.20 -26.05 18.25
C HIS A 126 2.05 -24.77 18.17
N PRO A 127 2.12 -23.97 19.25
CA PRO A 127 2.82 -22.68 19.26
C PRO A 127 4.32 -22.82 18.95
N GLU A 128 5.00 -23.78 19.58
CA GLU A 128 6.44 -23.99 19.40
C GLU A 128 6.77 -24.41 17.96
N LEU A 129 5.94 -25.26 17.35
CA LEU A 129 6.09 -25.63 15.95
C LEU A 129 5.93 -24.42 15.03
N LEU A 130 4.93 -23.58 15.27
CA LEU A 130 4.71 -22.37 14.49
C LEU A 130 5.92 -21.42 14.59
N ASP A 131 6.47 -21.26 15.78
CA ASP A 131 7.62 -20.39 16.03
C ASP A 131 8.88 -20.93 15.35
N TRP A 132 9.13 -22.23 15.45
CA TRP A 132 10.23 -22.88 14.77
C TRP A 132 10.13 -22.77 13.24
N LEU A 133 8.93 -23.01 12.68
CA LEU A 133 8.70 -22.87 11.24
C LEU A 133 8.86 -21.41 10.78
N ALA A 134 8.38 -20.44 11.56
CA ALA A 134 8.52 -19.01 11.25
C ALA A 134 9.99 -18.56 11.28
N ALA A 135 10.76 -18.98 12.28
CA ALA A 135 12.19 -18.68 12.35
C ALA A 135 12.95 -19.30 11.17
N THR A 136 12.71 -20.59 10.90
CA THR A 136 13.34 -21.31 9.77
C THR A 136 12.99 -20.65 8.43
N PHE A 137 11.73 -20.25 8.23
CA PHE A 137 11.31 -19.56 7.02
C PHE A 137 12.03 -18.21 6.83
N MET A 138 12.30 -17.46 7.90
CA MET A 138 13.06 -16.21 7.79
C MET A 138 14.54 -16.44 7.45
N GLU A 139 15.11 -17.57 7.88
CA GLU A 139 16.52 -17.92 7.69
C GLU A 139 16.81 -18.54 6.31
N SER A 140 15.90 -19.38 5.80
CA SER A 140 16.16 -20.23 4.63
C SER A 140 15.04 -20.24 3.57
N GLY A 141 14.07 -19.32 3.67
CA GLY A 141 12.90 -19.23 2.79
C GLY A 141 13.12 -18.47 1.48
#